data_AF-A0A9D4L8G2-F1
#
_entry.id   AF-A0A9D4L8G2-F1
#
_cell.length_a   1.000
_cell.length_b   1.000
_cell.length_c   1.000
_cell.angle_alpha   90.00
_cell.angle_beta   90.00
_cell.angle_gamma   90.00
#
_symmetry.space_group_name_H-M   'P 1'
#
loop_
_entity.id
_entity.type
_entity.pdbx_description
1 polymer ?
#
loop_
_entity_poly.entity_id
_entity_poly.type
_entity_poly.pdbx_seq_one_letter_code
_entity_poly.pdbx_strand_id
1 'polypeptide(L)'
;MGGQERMRPLWRMYLRGTDGVLFVVDSADRDRIPEAREELLRILDTPEMKNVPLVVIANKQDLPGSIDCKELGKRLQLPQMSTRPWVLHGACATTGEGICESMESLAKMVKEYKSKNK
;
A
#
# COMPACT_ATOMS: atom_id res chain seq x y z
N MET A 1 10.27 3.63 -3.40
CA MET A 1 11.37 3.96 -2.48
C MET A 1 11.85 2.66 -1.82
N GLY A 2 13.13 2.57 -1.44
CA GLY A 2 13.64 1.38 -0.76
C GLY A 2 13.06 1.22 0.65
N GLY A 3 12.68 -0.01 1.02
CA GLY A 3 12.11 -0.39 2.33
C GLY A 3 13.12 -0.60 3.45
N GLN A 4 14.42 -0.45 3.17
CA GLN A 4 15.48 -0.57 4.17
C GLN A 4 15.30 0.50 5.24
N GLU A 5 15.46 0.10 6.51
CA GLU A 5 15.21 0.96 7.68
C GLU A 5 15.90 2.33 7.59
N ARG A 6 17.17 2.34 7.15
CA ARG A 6 17.97 3.57 6.97
C ARG A 6 17.40 4.54 5.93
N MET A 7 16.57 4.07 5.01
CA MET A 7 15.96 4.89 3.96
C MET A 7 14.58 5.42 4.32
N ARG A 8 13.91 4.85 5.34
CA ARG A 8 12.55 5.24 5.73
C ARG A 8 12.41 6.70 6.16
N PRO A 9 13.39 7.34 6.84
CA PRO A 9 13.30 8.77 7.14
C PRO A 9 13.17 9.64 5.88
N LEU A 10 13.74 9.22 4.75
CA LEU A 10 13.67 9.96 3.49
C LEU A 10 12.27 9.94 2.88
N TRP A 11 11.42 8.98 3.23
CA TRP A 11 10.07 8.86 2.66
C TRP A 11 9.26 10.13 2.87
N ARG A 12 9.39 10.76 4.04
CA ARG A 12 8.73 12.03 4.38
C ARG A 12 9.02 13.16 3.40
N MET A 13 10.22 13.17 2.81
CA MET A 13 10.63 14.22 1.85
C MET A 13 9.86 14.13 0.52
N TYR A 14 9.26 12.98 0.22
CA TYR A 14 8.57 12.70 -1.03
C TYR A 14 7.04 12.63 -0.89
N LEU A 15 6.49 12.78 0.31
CA LEU A 15 5.03 12.69 0.53
C LEU A 15 4.29 13.92 0.00
N ARG A 16 4.95 15.10 0.00
CA ARG A 16 4.33 16.34 -0.47
C ARG A 16 3.96 16.24 -1.95
N GLY A 17 2.68 16.49 -2.25
CA GLY A 17 2.15 16.44 -3.62
C GLY A 17 1.89 15.02 -4.14
N THR A 18 1.88 14.01 -3.27
CA THR A 18 1.52 12.64 -3.63
C THR A 18 0.02 12.54 -3.90
N ASP A 19 -0.34 12.14 -5.11
CA ASP A 19 -1.74 11.97 -5.51
C ASP A 19 -2.30 10.57 -5.22
N GLY A 20 -1.43 9.61 -4.90
CA GLY A 20 -1.79 8.23 -4.59
C GLY A 20 -0.59 7.40 -4.12
N VAL A 21 -0.87 6.37 -3.32
CA VAL A 21 0.15 5.48 -2.74
C VAL A 21 -0.03 4.08 -3.27
N LEU A 22 1.08 3.45 -3.65
CA LEU A 22 1.18 2.02 -3.88
C LEU A 22 2.15 1.42 -2.85
N PHE A 23 1.62 0.62 -1.94
CA PHE A 23 2.35 0.02 -0.83
C PHE A 23 2.49 -1.49 -1.02
N VAL A 24 3.71 -1.97 -1.26
CA VAL A 24 3.97 -3.38 -1.53
C VAL A 24 4.43 -4.09 -0.26
N VAL A 25 3.78 -5.21 0.05
CA VAL A 25 4.09 -6.06 1.20
C VAL A 25 4.50 -7.43 0.68
N ASP A 26 5.60 -7.97 1.22
CA ASP A 26 5.96 -9.37 1.03
C ASP A 26 5.00 -10.24 1.88
N SER A 27 4.05 -10.91 1.24
CA SER A 27 3.02 -11.68 1.95
C SER A 27 3.54 -13.03 2.48
N ALA A 28 4.71 -13.49 2.02
CA ALA A 28 5.36 -14.70 2.52
C ALA A 28 6.13 -14.43 3.82
N ASP A 29 6.51 -13.18 4.09
CA ASP A 29 7.25 -12.78 5.28
C ASP A 29 6.31 -12.37 6.42
N ARG A 30 5.81 -13.38 7.13
CA ARG A 30 4.79 -13.22 8.18
C ARG A 30 5.28 -12.41 9.38
N ASP A 31 6.57 -12.51 9.69
CA ASP A 31 7.18 -11.90 10.88
C ASP A 31 7.34 -10.37 10.71
N ARG A 32 7.46 -9.90 9.46
CA ARG A 32 7.56 -8.46 9.15
C ARG A 32 6.24 -7.76 8.86
N ILE A 33 5.11 -8.45 8.93
CA ILE A 33 3.79 -7.81 8.75
C ILE A 33 3.48 -6.75 9.82
N PRO A 34 3.79 -6.95 11.12
CA PRO A 34 3.60 -5.90 12.12
C PRO A 34 4.42 -4.64 11.83
N GLU A 35 5.66 -4.81 11.38
CA GLU A 35 6.54 -3.72 10.95
C GLU A 35 5.95 -2.98 9.73
N ALA A 36 5.52 -3.72 8.71
CA ALA A 36 4.88 -3.14 7.53
C ALA A 36 3.62 -2.32 7.88
N ARG A 37 2.80 -2.81 8.83
CA ARG A 37 1.64 -2.08 9.36
C ARG A 37 2.06 -0.77 10.03
N GLU A 38 3.07 -0.81 10.90
CA GLU A 38 3.54 0.38 11.61
C GLU A 38 4.09 1.44 10.65
N GLU A 39 4.86 1.03 9.65
CA GLU A 39 5.35 1.95 8.61
C GLU A 39 4.21 2.53 7.77
N LEU A 40 3.24 1.70 7.39
CA LEU A 40 2.06 2.16 6.66
C LEU A 40 1.31 3.21 7.47
N LEU A 41 0.99 2.94 8.74
CA LEU A 41 0.31 3.89 9.61
C LEU A 41 1.12 5.19 9.76
N ARG A 42 2.43 5.10 9.96
CA ARG A 42 3.32 6.27 10.09
C ARG A 42 3.32 7.16 8.85
N ILE A 43 3.25 6.58 7.65
CA ILE A 43 3.14 7.35 6.39
C ILE A 43 1.77 8.01 6.31
N LEU A 44 0.71 7.26 6.60
CA LEU A 44 -0.67 7.73 6.40
C LEU A 44 -1.10 8.78 7.43
N ASP A 45 -0.45 8.84 8.59
CA ASP A 45 -0.73 9.80 9.68
C ASP A 45 -0.19 11.21 9.40
N THR A 46 0.57 11.43 8.31
CA THR A 46 1.05 12.77 7.99
C THR A 46 -0.03 13.64 7.35
N PRO A 47 -0.04 14.98 7.58
CA PRO A 47 -1.03 15.88 7.00
C PRO A 47 -1.09 15.85 5.46
N GLU A 48 0.06 15.66 4.81
CA GLU A 48 0.18 15.58 3.35
C GLU A 48 -0.55 14.37 2.76
N MET A 49 -0.78 13.34 3.58
CA MET A 49 -1.36 12.07 3.16
C MET A 49 -2.87 12.01 3.45
N LYS A 50 -3.47 13.09 3.91
CA LYS A 50 -4.91 13.16 4.18
C LYS A 50 -5.71 12.88 2.90
N ASN A 51 -6.64 11.94 2.98
CA ASN A 51 -7.52 11.49 1.89
C ASN A 51 -6.80 10.91 0.66
N VAL A 52 -5.48 10.81 0.65
CA VAL A 52 -4.71 10.26 -0.48
C VAL A 52 -5.07 8.78 -0.66
N PRO A 53 -5.47 8.35 -1.87
CA PRO A 53 -5.85 6.97 -2.13
C PRO A 53 -4.70 6.00 -1.93
N LEU A 54 -5.01 4.79 -1.43
CA LEU A 54 -4.04 3.75 -1.12
C LEU A 54 -4.33 2.46 -1.90
N VAL A 55 -3.35 1.95 -2.64
CA VAL A 55 -3.36 0.57 -3.14
C VAL A 55 -2.29 -0.21 -2.37
N VAL A 56 -2.69 -1.32 -1.76
CA VAL A 56 -1.77 -2.27 -1.14
C VAL A 56 -1.61 -3.47 -2.08
N ILE A 57 -0.38 -3.96 -2.23
CA ILE A 57 -0.08 -5.17 -2.98
C ILE A 57 0.45 -6.23 -2.02
N ALA A 58 -0.25 -7.35 -1.90
CA ALA A 58 0.22 -8.57 -1.26
C ALA A 58 1.10 -9.33 -2.27
N ASN A 59 2.38 -9.03 -2.33
CA ASN A 59 3.31 -9.61 -3.29
C ASN A 59 3.84 -10.99 -2.82
N LYS A 60 4.28 -11.82 -3.76
CA LYS A 60 4.76 -13.20 -3.56
C LYS A 60 3.67 -14.22 -3.24
N GLN A 61 2.49 -14.05 -3.83
CA GLN A 61 1.37 -15.01 -3.67
C GLN A 61 1.69 -16.41 -4.21
N ASP A 62 2.70 -16.54 -5.07
CA ASP A 62 3.20 -17.81 -5.61
C ASP A 62 3.90 -18.69 -4.56
N LEU A 63 4.42 -18.09 -3.47
CA LEU A 63 5.18 -18.83 -2.47
C LEU A 63 4.29 -19.59 -1.49
N PRO A 64 4.69 -20.80 -1.07
CA PRO A 64 3.98 -21.55 -0.04
C PRO A 64 4.02 -20.78 1.29
N GLY A 65 2.87 -20.70 1.94
CA GLY A 65 2.74 -19.97 3.21
C GLY A 65 2.57 -18.45 3.04
N SER A 66 2.40 -17.94 1.82
CA SER A 66 1.95 -16.56 1.60
C SER A 66 0.62 -16.30 2.33
N ILE A 67 0.47 -15.07 2.83
CA ILE A 67 -0.77 -14.60 3.43
C ILE A 67 -1.69 -14.14 2.31
N ASP A 68 -2.93 -14.64 2.31
CA ASP A 68 -3.95 -14.20 1.37
C ASP A 68 -4.39 -12.75 1.64
N CYS A 69 -4.99 -12.10 0.64
CA CYS A 69 -5.39 -10.70 0.75
C CYS A 69 -6.38 -10.44 1.91
N LYS A 70 -7.30 -11.36 2.19
CA LYS A 70 -8.31 -11.16 3.23
C LYS A 70 -7.66 -11.12 4.61
N GLU A 71 -6.75 -12.04 4.88
CA GLU A 71 -6.01 -12.09 6.13
C GLU A 71 -5.00 -10.94 6.23
N LEU A 72 -4.29 -10.61 5.15
CA LEU A 72 -3.35 -9.49 5.16
C LEU A 72 -4.06 -8.17 5.44
N GLY A 73 -5.22 -7.94 4.83
CA GLY A 73 -6.02 -6.73 5.07
C GLY A 73 -6.43 -6.56 6.54
N LYS A 74 -6.72 -7.67 7.25
CA LYS A 74 -6.98 -7.66 8.69
C LYS A 74 -5.73 -7.32 9.49
N ARG A 75 -4.59 -7.96 9.18
CA ARG A 75 -3.32 -7.75 9.89
C ARG A 75 -2.79 -6.33 9.74
N LEU A 76 -2.95 -5.74 8.56
CA LEU A 76 -2.63 -4.34 8.28
C LEU A 76 -3.69 -3.36 8.82
N GLN A 77 -4.82 -3.85 9.32
CA GLN A 77 -5.93 -3.04 9.84
C GLN A 77 -6.52 -2.06 8.81
N LEU A 78 -6.51 -2.43 7.52
CA LEU A 78 -7.04 -1.58 6.44
C LEU A 78 -8.50 -1.15 6.66
N PRO A 79 -9.42 -1.98 7.20
CA PRO A 79 -10.80 -1.56 7.46
C PRO A 79 -10.91 -0.38 8.44
N GLN A 80 -9.91 -0.16 9.30
CA GLN A 80 -9.88 0.96 10.25
C GLN A 80 -9.43 2.27 9.59
N MET A 81 -8.87 2.21 8.38
CA MET A 81 -8.40 3.37 7.60
C MET A 81 -9.55 4.03 6.82
N SER A 82 -10.68 4.27 7.49
CA SER A 82 -11.94 4.75 6.88
C SER A 82 -11.89 6.16 6.28
N THR A 83 -10.82 6.91 6.56
CA THR A 83 -10.64 8.30 6.09
C THR A 83 -10.22 8.41 4.63
N ARG A 84 -9.84 7.29 3.98
CA ARG A 84 -9.38 7.28 2.58
C ARG A 84 -9.89 6.05 1.84
N PRO A 85 -10.06 6.13 0.51
CA PRO A 85 -10.31 4.95 -0.29
C PRO A 85 -9.04 4.07 -0.32
N TRP A 86 -9.22 2.76 -0.18
CA TRP A 86 -8.14 1.80 -0.33
C TRP A 86 -8.57 0.55 -1.11
N VAL A 87 -7.60 -0.10 -1.75
CA VAL A 87 -7.78 -1.40 -2.42
C VAL A 87 -6.58 -2.30 -2.08
N LEU A 88 -6.80 -3.60 -1.99
CA LEU A 88 -5.75 -4.60 -1.77
C LEU A 88 -5.80 -5.65 -2.88
N HIS A 89 -4.67 -5.85 -3.55
CA HIS A 89 -4.50 -6.83 -4.62
C HIS A 89 -3.43 -7.87 -4.26
N GLY A 90 -3.64 -9.10 -4.69
CA GLY A 90 -2.60 -10.13 -4.68
C GLY A 90 -1.74 -10.00 -5.92
N ALA A 91 -0.43 -10.22 -5.80
CA ALA A 91 0.46 -10.18 -6.95
C ALA A 91 1.61 -11.17 -6.84
N CYS A 92 2.17 -11.48 -8.00
CA CYS A 92 3.46 -12.14 -8.14
C CYS A 92 4.33 -11.29 -9.07
N ALA A 93 5.26 -10.52 -8.49
CA ALA A 93 6.09 -9.59 -9.24
C ALA A 93 7.01 -10.27 -10.28
N THR A 94 7.35 -11.56 -10.09
CA THR A 94 8.19 -12.31 -11.05
C THR A 94 7.41 -12.77 -12.28
N THR A 95 6.11 -13.04 -12.14
CA THR A 95 5.22 -13.37 -13.28
C THR A 95 4.51 -12.14 -13.84
N GLY A 96 4.43 -11.05 -13.08
CA GLY A 96 3.70 -9.83 -13.43
C GLY A 96 2.21 -9.87 -13.07
N GLU A 97 1.70 -10.99 -12.55
CA GLU A 97 0.31 -11.15 -12.16
C GLU A 97 -0.11 -10.14 -11.08
N GLY A 98 -1.27 -9.50 -11.23
CA GLY A 98 -1.84 -8.56 -10.27
C GLY A 98 -1.24 -7.15 -10.30
N ILE A 99 -0.15 -6.93 -11.06
CA ILE A 99 0.53 -5.63 -11.13
C ILE A 99 -0.28 -4.64 -11.98
N CYS A 100 -0.75 -5.06 -13.16
CA CYS A 100 -1.52 -4.20 -14.04
C CYS A 100 -2.83 -3.74 -13.38
N GLU A 101 -3.54 -4.66 -12.75
CA GLU A 101 -4.80 -4.44 -12.04
C GLU A 101 -4.60 -3.45 -10.87
N SER A 102 -3.47 -3.57 -10.16
CA SER A 102 -3.10 -2.65 -9.09
C SER A 102 -2.84 -1.23 -9.61
N MET A 103 -2.13 -1.12 -10.73
CA MET A 103 -1.83 0.16 -11.37
C MET A 103 -3.09 0.83 -11.93
N GLU A 104 -3.97 0.07 -12.57
CA GLU A 104 -5.26 0.55 -13.07
C GLU A 104 -6.17 1.05 -11.94
N SER A 105 -6.22 0.29 -10.83
CA SER A 105 -6.96 0.68 -9.63
C SER A 105 -6.43 2.02 -9.08
N LEU A 106 -5.11 2.16 -8.96
CA LEU A 106 -4.50 3.41 -8.52
C LEU A 106 -4.83 4.56 -9.46
N ALA A 107 -4.68 4.37 -10.78
CA ALA A 107 -4.95 5.40 -11.78
C ALA A 107 -6.41 5.89 -11.70
N LYS A 108 -7.36 4.97 -11.53
CA LYS A 108 -8.77 5.30 -11.32
C LYS A 108 -8.98 6.11 -10.03
N MET A 109 -8.44 5.63 -8.91
CA MET A 109 -8.58 6.30 -7.62
C MET A 109 -7.94 7.70 -7.60
N VAL A 110 -6.77 7.86 -8.23
CA VAL A 110 -6.08 9.15 -8.38
C VAL A 110 -6.93 10.13 -9.20
N LYS A 111 -7.54 9.66 -10.30
CA LYS A 111 -8.41 10.50 -11.14
C LYS A 111 -9.62 11.02 -10.34
N GLU A 112 -10.25 10.15 -9.56
CA GLU A 112 -11.38 10.51 -8.67
C GLU A 112 -10.94 11.43 -7.52
N TYR A 113 -9.75 11.21 -6.95
CA TYR A 113 -9.18 12.06 -5.92
C TYR A 113 -8.93 13.48 -6.46
N LYS A 114 -8.31 13.61 -7.65
CA LYS A 114 -8.06 14.91 -8.27
C LYS A 114 -9.34 15.64 -8.67
N SER A 115 -10.39 14.93 -9.10
CA SER A 115 -11.65 15.58 -9.46
C SER A 115 -12.38 16.18 -8.26
N LYS A 116 -12.19 15.61 -7.06
CA LYS A 116 -12.83 16.08 -5.81
C LYS A 116 -12.06 17.19 -5.10
N ASN A 117 -10.78 17.37 -5.41
CA ASN A 117 -9.89 18.38 -4.80
C ASN A 117 -9.51 19.52 -5.76
N LYS A 118 -10.22 19.64 -6.89
CA LYS A 118 -10.22 20.86 -7.72
C LYS A 118 -11.21 21.86 -7.16
#